data_AF-A0ABD3XMN0-F1
#
_entry.id   AF-A0ABD3XMN0-F1
#
_cell.length_a   1.000
_cell.length_b   1.000
_cell.length_c   1.000
_cell.angle_alpha   90.00
_cell.angle_beta   90.00
_cell.angle_gamma   90.00
#
_symmetry.space_group_name_H-M   'P 1'
#
loop_
_entity.id
_entity.type
_entity.pdbx_description
1 polymer ?
#
loop_
_entity_poly.entity_id
_entity_poly.type
_entity_poly.pdbx_seq_one_letter_code
_entity_poly.pdbx_strand_id
1 'polypeptide(L)'
;MVTMHVDTTLMTITFSRTENTGDSDCHNRTMQIHNRDCLHGNSRGRRSGNQENSSLSREERRRRRRATQKYRTAHATRERIRVEAFNVAFAELRKLLPTLPPDKKLSKIEILRLAICYISYLNHVLELN
;
A
#
# COMPACT_ATOMS: atom_id res chain seq x y z
N MET A 1 -2.31 19.12 -7.96
CA MET A 1 -1.00 18.47 -8.11
C MET A 1 -0.41 18.34 -6.71
N VAL A 2 -0.22 17.12 -6.20
CA VAL A 2 0.33 16.89 -4.85
C VAL A 2 1.85 16.82 -4.97
N THR A 3 2.58 17.71 -4.31
CA THR A 3 4.04 17.65 -4.20
C THR A 3 4.42 16.87 -2.96
N MET A 4 5.31 15.87 -3.11
CA MET A 4 5.89 15.13 -1.98
C MET A 4 7.23 15.77 -1.61
N HIS A 5 7.35 16.27 -0.39
CA HIS A 5 8.65 16.48 0.23
C HIS A 5 8.92 15.31 1.18
N VAL A 6 10.08 14.69 1.06
CA VAL A 6 10.53 13.63 1.97
C VAL A 6 11.58 14.25 2.87
N ASP A 7 11.23 14.48 4.14
CA ASP A 7 12.20 14.89 5.14
C ASP A 7 12.81 13.63 5.75
N THR A 8 14.08 13.36 5.43
CA THR A 8 14.78 12.12 5.83
C THR A 8 15.14 12.08 7.31
N THR A 9 14.91 13.17 8.04
CA THR A 9 15.40 13.34 9.41
C THR A 9 14.41 12.87 10.47
N LEU A 10 13.10 12.83 10.15
CA LEU A 10 12.05 12.57 11.15
C LEU A 10 11.17 11.35 10.87
N MET A 11 11.40 10.57 9.80
CA MET A 11 10.58 9.37 9.47
C MET A 11 9.05 9.65 9.52
N THR A 12 8.63 10.89 9.28
CA THR A 12 7.22 11.29 9.21
C THR A 12 6.94 11.83 7.82
N ILE A 13 5.82 11.38 7.23
CA ILE A 13 5.36 11.86 5.93
C ILE A 13 4.20 12.81 6.20
N THR A 14 4.41 14.11 5.99
CA THR A 14 3.36 15.13 6.05
C THR A 14 2.78 15.36 4.65
N PHE A 15 1.45 15.43 4.55
CA PHE A 15 0.74 15.72 3.30
C PHE A 15 -0.09 16.99 3.47
N SER A 16 0.20 18.03 2.68
CA SER A 16 -0.62 19.23 2.59
C SER A 16 -1.46 19.19 1.30
N ARG A 17 -2.79 19.24 1.46
CA ARG A 17 -3.78 19.20 0.36
C ARG A 17 -4.03 20.63 -0.15
N THR A 18 -3.98 20.86 -1.46
CA THR A 18 -4.66 22.00 -2.07
C THR A 18 -6.08 21.57 -2.41
N GLU A 19 -7.05 22.31 -1.88
CA GLU A 19 -8.47 22.09 -2.13
C GLU A 19 -8.79 22.40 -3.59
N ASN A 20 -9.46 21.45 -4.25
CA ASN A 20 -10.32 21.75 -5.38
C ASN A 20 -11.49 20.76 -5.33
N THR A 21 -12.67 21.34 -5.33
CA THR A 21 -13.98 20.74 -5.15
C THR A 21 -14.39 19.91 -6.36
N GLY A 22 -15.15 18.84 -6.11
CA GLY A 22 -15.67 17.95 -7.14
C GLY A 22 -16.11 16.63 -6.52
N ASP A 23 -17.35 16.60 -6.04
CA ASP A 23 -18.05 15.44 -5.45
C ASP A 23 -18.00 14.19 -6.32
N SER A 24 -17.89 13.04 -5.65
CA SER A 24 -18.76 11.87 -5.83
C SER A 24 -18.39 10.80 -4.80
N ASP A 25 -19.37 10.46 -3.97
CA ASP A 25 -19.35 9.43 -2.93
C ASP A 25 -18.70 8.10 -3.36
N CYS A 26 -17.81 7.57 -2.51
CA CYS A 26 -17.34 6.19 -2.60
C CYS A 26 -17.33 5.49 -1.23
N HIS A 27 -18.43 5.60 -0.48
CA HIS A 27 -18.65 4.73 0.66
C HIS A 27 -19.14 3.34 0.19
N ASN A 28 -18.50 2.28 0.71
CA ASN A 28 -18.83 0.86 0.57
C ASN A 28 -18.51 0.13 -0.75
N ARG A 29 -17.21 -0.09 -1.03
CA ARG A 29 -16.78 -1.35 -1.68
C ARG A 29 -15.91 -2.18 -0.76
N THR A 30 -16.61 -2.86 0.16
CA THR A 30 -16.16 -4.10 0.78
C THR A 30 -15.65 -5.05 -0.31
N MET A 31 -14.38 -5.45 -0.16
CA MET A 31 -13.73 -6.64 -0.73
C MET A 31 -14.36 -7.22 -2.01
N GLN A 32 -14.03 -6.62 -3.15
CA GLN A 32 -13.83 -7.41 -4.36
C GLN A 32 -12.42 -7.09 -4.85
N ILE A 33 -11.46 -7.88 -4.37
CA ILE A 33 -10.14 -7.99 -5.00
C ILE A 33 -10.37 -8.67 -6.35
N HIS A 34 -10.88 -7.91 -7.31
CA HIS A 34 -10.79 -8.32 -8.70
C HIS A 34 -9.31 -8.30 -9.06
N ASN A 35 -8.75 -9.50 -9.23
CA ASN A 35 -7.47 -9.78 -9.90
C ASN A 35 -7.48 -9.39 -11.41
N ARG A 36 -8.18 -8.31 -11.74
CA ARG A 36 -8.29 -7.66 -13.04
C ARG A 36 -8.28 -6.18 -12.70
N ASP A 37 -7.13 -5.49 -12.66
CA ASP A 37 -6.56 -4.89 -13.86
C ASP A 37 -5.11 -4.45 -13.63
N CYS A 38 -4.16 -5.38 -13.69
CA CYS A 38 -2.76 -5.05 -13.98
C CYS A 38 -2.35 -5.48 -15.40
N LEU A 39 -3.28 -6.08 -16.16
CA LEU A 39 -3.04 -6.68 -17.48
C LEU A 39 -4.09 -6.30 -18.51
N HIS A 40 -4.67 -5.09 -18.47
CA HIS A 40 -5.31 -4.56 -19.68
C HIS A 40 -4.26 -3.83 -20.52
N GLY A 41 -3.39 -4.64 -21.13
CA GLY A 41 -2.65 -4.24 -22.32
C GLY A 41 -3.64 -4.08 -23.46
N ASN A 42 -4.10 -2.85 -23.70
CA ASN A 42 -4.82 -2.54 -24.93
C ASN A 42 -3.83 -2.66 -26.10
N SER A 43 -3.70 -3.87 -26.64
CA SER A 43 -2.87 -4.22 -27.80
C SER A 43 -3.56 -3.77 -29.09
N ARG A 44 -3.87 -2.47 -29.20
CA ARG A 44 -4.37 -1.86 -30.44
C ARG A 44 -3.75 -0.47 -30.60
N GLY A 45 -2.50 -0.43 -31.03
CA GLY A 45 -1.77 0.81 -31.25
C GLY A 45 -0.45 0.57 -32.00
N ARG A 46 -0.53 0.62 -33.33
CA ARG A 46 0.55 0.82 -34.33
C ARG A 46 1.97 0.36 -33.95
N ARG A 47 2.41 -0.73 -34.60
CA ARG A 47 3.83 -1.00 -34.89
C ARG A 47 4.41 0.18 -35.70
N SER A 48 4.95 1.19 -35.01
CA SER A 48 6.01 2.01 -35.58
C SER A 48 7.31 1.50 -34.95
N GLY A 49 8.00 0.65 -35.69
CA GLY A 49 9.25 0.04 -35.25
C GLY A 49 10.33 1.10 -35.12
N ASN A 50 10.58 1.58 -33.90
CA ASN A 50 11.75 2.40 -33.62
C ASN A 50 12.98 1.47 -33.66
N GLN A 51 13.70 1.47 -34.78
CA GLN A 51 14.87 0.61 -35.05
C GLN A 51 16.04 0.83 -34.07
N GLU A 52 15.99 1.88 -33.24
CA GLU A 52 17.05 2.27 -32.28
C GLU A 52 17.23 1.36 -31.06
N ASN A 53 16.31 0.44 -30.78
CA ASN A 53 16.42 -0.44 -29.60
C ASN A 53 17.17 -1.75 -29.86
N SER A 54 17.53 -2.05 -31.11
CA SER A 54 18.15 -3.33 -31.50
C SER A 54 19.58 -3.49 -30.94
N SER A 55 20.33 -2.39 -30.78
CA SER A 55 21.73 -2.38 -30.28
C SER A 55 21.88 -2.23 -28.77
N LEU A 56 20.80 -2.05 -28.01
CA LEU A 56 20.89 -1.81 -26.57
C LEU A 56 21.15 -3.08 -25.77
N SER A 57 22.08 -2.99 -24.82
CA SER A 57 22.26 -4.01 -23.78
C SER A 57 20.93 -4.30 -23.07
N ARG A 58 20.78 -5.55 -22.59
CA ARG A 58 19.61 -5.98 -21.79
C ARG A 58 19.35 -5.03 -20.62
N GLU A 59 20.41 -4.50 -20.01
CA GLU A 59 20.31 -3.58 -18.88
C GLU A 59 19.73 -2.22 -19.30
N GLU A 60 20.17 -1.66 -20.42
CA GLU A 60 19.68 -0.38 -20.94
C GLU A 60 18.19 -0.47 -21.33
N ARG A 61 17.76 -1.59 -21.90
CA ARG A 61 16.32 -1.84 -22.15
C ARG A 61 15.50 -1.89 -20.85
N ARG A 62 16.05 -2.46 -19.76
CA ARG A 62 15.38 -2.50 -18.45
C ARG A 62 15.27 -1.10 -17.85
N ARG A 63 16.34 -0.29 -17.92
CA ARG A 63 16.35 1.09 -17.43
C ARG A 63 15.31 1.95 -18.15
N ARG A 64 15.28 1.93 -19.49
CA ARG A 64 14.28 2.66 -20.29
C ARG A 64 12.85 2.27 -19.93
N ARG A 65 12.57 0.97 -19.76
CA ARG A 65 11.23 0.50 -19.34
C ARG A 65 10.85 1.04 -17.96
N ARG A 66 11.76 0.98 -16.98
CA ARG A 66 11.54 1.49 -15.61
C ARG A 66 11.35 3.00 -15.58
N ALA A 67 11.98 3.73 -16.50
CA ALA A 67 11.82 5.17 -16.66
C ALA A 67 10.50 5.59 -17.33
N THR A 68 9.69 4.67 -17.84
CA THR A 68 8.36 5.03 -18.36
C THR A 68 7.39 5.37 -17.24
N GLN A 69 6.55 6.40 -17.45
CA GLN A 69 5.51 6.76 -16.49
C GLN A 69 4.54 5.59 -16.23
N LYS A 70 4.23 4.80 -17.26
CA LYS A 70 3.39 3.59 -17.15
C LYS A 70 3.98 2.57 -16.17
N TYR A 71 5.30 2.33 -16.22
CA TYR A 71 5.94 1.41 -15.29
C TYR A 71 5.91 1.96 -13.86
N ARG A 72 6.28 3.24 -13.67
CA ARG A 72 6.30 3.87 -12.34
C ARG A 72 4.92 3.87 -11.68
N THR A 73 3.90 4.27 -12.42
CA THR A 73 2.50 4.29 -11.92
C THR A 73 2.02 2.89 -11.56
N ALA A 74 2.22 1.90 -12.43
CA ALA A 74 1.85 0.52 -12.14
C ALA A 74 2.58 -0.04 -10.90
N HIS A 75 3.86 0.28 -10.72
CA HIS A 75 4.62 -0.13 -9.54
C HIS A 75 4.12 0.55 -8.27
N ALA A 76 3.88 1.87 -8.30
CA ALA A 76 3.32 2.61 -7.18
C ALA A 76 1.93 2.10 -6.77
N THR A 77 1.06 1.78 -7.73
CA THR A 77 -0.25 1.18 -7.46
C THR A 77 -0.13 -0.17 -6.77
N ARG A 78 0.76 -1.06 -7.25
CA ARG A 78 0.99 -2.36 -6.61
C ARG A 78 1.48 -2.22 -5.17
N GLU A 79 2.40 -1.30 -4.95
CA GLU A 79 2.93 -1.07 -3.60
C GLU A 79 1.86 -0.51 -2.67
N ARG A 80 1.02 0.41 -3.16
CA ARG A 80 -0.12 0.92 -2.40
C ARG A 80 -1.07 -0.21 -1.98
N ILE A 81 -1.42 -1.11 -2.90
CA ILE A 81 -2.27 -2.27 -2.62
C ILE A 81 -1.62 -3.18 -1.57
N ARG A 82 -0.32 -3.43 -1.68
CA ARG A 82 0.43 -4.24 -0.71
C ARG A 82 0.37 -3.64 0.70
N VAL A 83 0.60 -2.33 0.80
CA VAL A 83 0.55 -1.60 2.09
C VAL A 83 -0.88 -1.53 2.64
N GLU A 84 -1.89 -1.38 1.79
CA GLU A 84 -3.30 -1.40 2.18
C GLU A 84 -3.71 -2.75 2.75
N ALA A 85 -3.36 -3.85 2.08
CA ALA A 85 -3.60 -5.21 2.59
C ALA A 85 -2.93 -5.43 3.96
N PHE A 86 -1.69 -4.95 4.13
CA PHE A 86 -1.00 -4.98 5.42
C PHE A 86 -1.72 -4.17 6.50
N ASN A 87 -2.22 -2.97 6.17
CA ASN A 87 -2.93 -2.12 7.13
C ASN A 87 -4.29 -2.71 7.52
N VAL A 88 -5.00 -3.38 6.60
CA VAL A 88 -6.23 -4.12 6.90
C VAL A 88 -5.95 -5.23 7.91
N ALA A 89 -4.89 -6.03 7.71
CA ALA A 89 -4.49 -7.06 8.68
C ALA A 89 -4.17 -6.48 10.07
N PHE A 90 -3.51 -5.31 10.13
CA PHE A 90 -3.25 -4.61 11.39
C PHE A 90 -4.54 -4.12 12.08
N ALA A 91 -5.52 -3.66 11.30
CA ALA A 91 -6.81 -3.24 11.83
C ALA A 91 -7.61 -4.43 12.38
N GLU A 92 -7.60 -5.58 11.71
CA GLU A 92 -8.22 -6.81 12.22
C GLU A 92 -7.55 -7.28 13.52
N LEU A 93 -6.21 -7.29 13.58
CA LEU A 93 -5.49 -7.62 14.81
C LEU A 93 -5.89 -6.66 15.96
N ARG A 94 -5.98 -5.35 15.70
CA ARG A 94 -6.35 -4.34 16.71
C ARG A 94 -7.72 -4.60 17.34
N LYS A 95 -8.69 -5.13 16.59
CA LYS A 95 -10.04 -5.42 17.11
C LYS A 95 -10.05 -6.53 18.16
N LEU A 96 -9.07 -7.43 18.11
CA LEU A 96 -8.93 -8.55 19.05
C LEU A 96 -8.22 -8.15 20.35
N LEU A 97 -7.58 -6.98 20.39
CA LEU A 97 -6.77 -6.56 21.52
C LEU A 97 -7.60 -5.81 22.57
N PRO A 98 -7.49 -6.18 23.86
CA PRO A 98 -8.18 -5.48 24.93
C PRO A 98 -7.52 -4.11 25.19
N THR A 99 -8.32 -3.04 25.16
CA THR A 99 -7.87 -1.67 25.49
C THR A 99 -8.87 -0.92 26.35
N LEU A 100 -8.37 -0.03 27.20
CA LEU A 100 -9.17 0.95 27.94
C LEU A 100 -8.68 2.38 27.58
N PRO A 101 -9.51 3.25 26.99
CA PRO A 101 -10.85 2.95 26.45
C PRO A 101 -10.81 2.04 25.21
N PRO A 102 -11.94 1.43 24.78
CA PRO A 102 -11.98 0.50 23.65
C PRO A 102 -11.49 1.09 22.32
N ASP A 103 -11.64 2.40 22.15
CA ASP A 103 -11.27 3.18 20.96
C ASP A 103 -9.86 3.78 21.03
N LYS A 104 -9.06 3.42 22.06
CA LYS A 104 -7.67 3.89 22.19
C LYS A 104 -6.89 3.67 20.88
N LYS A 105 -6.38 4.74 20.30
CA LYS A 105 -5.49 4.66 19.12
C LYS A 105 -4.17 4.03 19.54
N LEU A 106 -3.79 2.94 18.87
CA LEU A 106 -2.52 2.25 19.08
C LEU A 106 -1.65 2.40 17.84
N SER A 107 -0.36 2.66 18.03
CA SER A 107 0.65 2.55 16.98
C SER A 107 0.89 1.08 16.59
N LYS A 108 1.53 0.86 15.43
CA LYS A 108 1.85 -0.50 14.95
C LYS A 108 2.70 -1.28 15.96
N ILE A 109 3.66 -0.64 16.60
CA ILE A 109 4.52 -1.30 17.61
C ILE A 109 3.74 -1.64 18.88
N GLU A 110 2.82 -0.77 19.32
CA GLU A 110 1.97 -1.07 20.47
C GLU A 110 1.01 -2.24 20.20
N ILE A 111 0.42 -2.30 18.99
CA ILE A 111 -0.42 -3.43 18.57
C ILE A 111 0.35 -4.75 18.66
N LEU A 112 1.58 -4.80 18.15
CA LEU A 112 2.41 -6.01 18.19
C LEU A 112 2.77 -6.41 19.62
N ARG A 113 3.21 -5.45 20.45
CA ARG A 113 3.55 -5.71 21.86
C ARG A 113 2.35 -6.22 22.64
N LEU A 114 1.20 -5.57 22.47
CA LEU A 114 -0.02 -5.95 23.17
C LEU A 114 -0.54 -7.31 22.72
N ALA A 115 -0.43 -7.65 21.42
CA ALA A 115 -0.78 -8.97 20.92
C ALA A 115 0.07 -10.08 21.58
N ILE A 116 1.38 -9.89 21.67
CA ILE A 116 2.28 -10.84 22.35
C ILE A 116 1.87 -11.01 23.81
N CYS A 117 1.71 -9.90 24.54
CA CYS A 117 1.29 -9.95 25.94
C CYS A 117 -0.07 -10.63 26.13
N TYR A 118 -1.02 -10.39 25.23
CA TYR A 118 -2.36 -10.94 25.33
C TYR A 118 -2.38 -12.45 25.06
N ILE A 119 -1.62 -12.94 24.07
CA ILE A 119 -1.43 -14.38 23.85
C ILE A 119 -0.82 -15.04 25.10
N SER A 120 0.25 -14.46 25.66
CA SER A 120 0.86 -14.98 26.90
C SER A 120 -0.12 -15.01 28.07
N TYR A 121 -0.92 -13.95 28.23
CA TYR A 121 -1.95 -13.89 29.27
C TYR A 121 -3.00 -14.99 29.11
N LEU A 122 -3.53 -15.18 27.90
CA LEU A 122 -4.53 -16.22 27.64
C LEU A 122 -3.96 -17.63 27.90
N ASN A 123 -2.73 -17.90 27.49
CA ASN A 123 -2.07 -19.18 27.78
C ASN A 123 -1.96 -19.42 29.30
N HIS A 124 -1.56 -18.41 30.07
CA HIS A 124 -1.47 -18.52 31.52
C HIS A 124 -2.83 -18.79 32.17
N VAL A 125 -3.90 -18.13 31.72
CA VAL A 125 -5.27 -18.38 32.20
C VAL A 125 -5.72 -19.81 31.90
N LEU A 126 -5.32 -20.36 30.75
CA LEU A 126 -5.65 -21.74 30.38
C LEU A 126 -4.86 -22.79 31.17
N GLU A 127 -3.61 -22.50 31.55
CA GLU A 127 -2.77 -23.38 32.39
C GLU A 127 -3.18 -23.39 33.87
N LEU A 128 -3.82 -22.32 34.34
CA LEU A 128 -4.30 -22.18 35.72
C LEU A 128 -5.68 -22.80 35.97
N ASN A 129 -6.31 -23.39 34.95
CA ASN A 129 -7.59 -24.11 35.03
C ASN A 129 -7.39 -25.60 34.77
#